data_AF-A0A1G6IZD4-F1
#
_entry.id   AF-A0A1G6IZD4-F1
#
_cell.length_a   1.000
_cell.length_b   1.000
_cell.length_c   1.000
_cell.angle_alpha   90.00
_cell.angle_beta   90.00
_cell.angle_gamma   90.00
#
_symmetry.space_group_name_H-M   'P 1'
#
loop_
_entity.id
_entity.type
_entity.pdbx_description
1 polymer ?
#
loop_
_entity_poly.entity_id
_entity_poly.type
_entity_poly.pdbx_seq_one_letter_code
_entity_poly.pdbx_strand_id
1 'polypeptide(L)' 'MAGLLDRIKGFLRGPQGKALTEKARGIAADPRNRERARTAVSRLRRKR' A
#
# COMPACT_ATOMS: atom_id res chain seq x y z
N MET A 1 -6.31 -1.52 -21.96
CA MET A 1 -5.37 -0.76 -21.11
C MET A 1 -4.31 -1.68 -20.47
N ALA A 2 -3.49 -2.37 -21.27
CA ALA A 2 -2.47 -3.28 -20.75
C ALA A 2 -1.14 -2.57 -20.45
N GLY A 3 -0.75 -1.58 -21.27
CA GLY A 3 0.57 -0.94 -21.17
C GLY A 3 0.81 -0.13 -19.89
N LEU A 4 -0.22 0.51 -19.32
CA LEU A 4 -0.07 1.29 -18.08
C LEU A 4 0.17 0.38 -16.87
N LEU A 5 -0.58 -0.73 -16.79
CA LEU A 5 -0.41 -1.73 -15.74
C LEU A 5 0.94 -2.44 -15.86
N ASP A 6 1.41 -2.69 -17.08
CA ASP A 6 2.73 -3.29 -17.32
C ASP A 6 3.86 -2.35 -16.92
N ARG A 7 3.72 -1.04 -17.20
CA ARG A 7 4.66 0.00 -16.76
C ARG A 7 4.69 0.17 -15.24
N ILE A 8 3.53 0.08 -14.59
CA ILE A 8 3.43 0.08 -13.12
C ILE A 8 4.05 -1.21 -12.54
N LYS A 9 3.83 -2.38 -13.14
CA LYS A 9 4.50 -3.63 -12.75
C LYS A 9 6.01 -3.55 -12.95
N GLY A 10 6.48 -2.99 -14.07
CA GLY A 10 7.89 -2.73 -14.33
C GLY A 10 8.50 -1.78 -13.30
N PHE A 11 7.77 -0.72 -12.96
CA PHE A 11 8.16 0.22 -11.91
C PHE A 11 8.22 -0.44 -10.52
N LEU A 12 7.21 -1.24 -10.17
CA LEU A 12 7.15 -2.03 -8.94
C LEU A 12 8.27 -3.07 -8.85
N ARG A 13 8.67 -3.68 -9.97
CA ARG A 13 9.80 -4.62 -10.06
C ARG A 13 11.17 -3.92 -10.05
N GLY A 14 11.21 -2.63 -10.38
CA GLY A 14 12.42 -1.82 -10.31
C GLY A 14 12.87 -1.52 -8.88
N PRO A 15 14.10 -1.02 -8.69
CA PRO A 15 14.66 -0.69 -7.38
C PRO A 15 13.83 0.36 -6.63
N GLN A 16 13.22 1.30 -7.35
CA GLN A 16 12.33 2.32 -6.79
C GLN A 16 11.02 1.71 -6.27
N GLY A 17 10.46 0.74 -6.98
CA GLY A 17 9.26 0.02 -6.56
C GLY A 17 9.48 -0.89 -5.36
N LYS A 18 10.64 -1.56 -5.29
CA LYS A 18 11.05 -2.30 -4.10
C LYS A 18 11.21 -1.39 -2.88
N ALA A 19 11.90 -0.26 -3.00
CA ALA A 19 12.05 0.70 -1.90
C ALA A 19 10.70 1.25 -1.42
N LEU A 20 9.77 1.54 -2.34
CA LEU A 20 8.41 1.98 -2.00
C LEU A 20 7.64 0.87 -1.28
N THR A 21 7.76 -0.37 -1.77
CA THR A 21 7.12 -1.55 -1.17
C THR A 21 7.70 -1.86 0.19
N GLU A 22 9.01 -1.73 0.39
CA GLU A 22 9.68 -1.92 1.68
C GLU A 22 9.31 -0.82 2.67
N LYS A 23 9.26 0.45 2.25
CA LYS A 23 8.70 1.53 3.09
C LYS A 23 7.27 1.24 3.49
N ALA A 24 6.43 0.84 2.53
CA ALA A 24 5.05 0.45 2.80
C ALA A 24 4.98 -0.77 3.73
N ARG A 25 5.89 -1.75 3.57
CA ARG A 25 6.00 -2.93 4.43
C ARG A 25 6.43 -2.55 5.84
N GLY A 26 7.39 -1.65 6.03
CA GLY A 26 7.80 -1.16 7.35
C GLY A 26 6.66 -0.42 8.04
N ILE A 27 5.97 0.47 7.33
CA ILE A 27 4.79 1.18 7.84
C ILE A 27 3.63 0.22 8.16
N ALA A 28 3.48 -0.86 7.39
CA ALA A 28 2.46 -1.89 7.60
C ALA A 28 2.86 -2.97 8.61
N ALA A 29 4.16 -3.17 8.84
CA ALA A 29 4.71 -4.07 9.84
C ALA A 29 4.50 -3.53 11.24
N ASP A 30 4.30 -2.22 11.37
CA ASP A 30 3.93 -1.56 12.62
C ASP A 30 2.49 -1.95 13.03
N PRO A 31 2.30 -2.81 14.04
CA PRO A 31 0.97 -3.29 14.44
C PRO A 31 0.08 -2.15 14.94
N ARG A 32 0.70 -1.15 15.59
CA ARG A 32 0.05 0.05 16.12
C ARG A 32 -0.59 0.90 15.02
N ASN A 33 0.09 1.00 13.87
CA ASN A 33 -0.42 1.75 12.73
C ASN A 33 -1.50 0.96 11.98
N ARG A 34 -1.38 -0.37 11.99
CA ARG A 34 -2.37 -1.29 11.43
C ARG A 34 -3.71 -1.20 12.15
N GLU A 35 -3.74 -1.11 13.48
CA GLU A 35 -4.98 -0.94 14.26
C GLU A 35 -5.65 0.42 13.99
N ARG A 36 -4.86 1.49 13.92
CA ARG A 36 -5.36 2.84 13.55
C ARG A 36 -5.95 2.85 12.15
N ALA A 37 -5.26 2.25 11.18
CA ALA A 37 -5.77 2.12 9.81
C ALA A 37 -7.04 1.26 9.77
N ARG A 38 -7.10 0.14 10.50
CA ARG A 38 -8.28 -0.72 10.58
C ARG A 38 -9.48 0.02 11.17
N THR A 39 -9.25 0.85 12.18
CA THR A 39 -10.27 1.69 12.83
C THR A 39 -10.74 2.82 11.91
N ALA A 40 -9.82 3.46 11.19
CA ALA A 40 -10.18 4.49 10.21
C ALA A 40 -11.00 3.90 9.05
N VAL A 41 -10.58 2.73 8.53
CA VAL A 41 -11.28 2.01 7.46
C VAL A 41 -12.65 1.51 7.93
N SER A 42 -12.77 1.01 9.17
CA SER A 42 -14.04 0.54 9.70
C SER A 42 -15.03 1.71 9.91
N ARG A 43 -14.56 2.86 10.37
CA ARG A 43 -15.36 4.11 10.44
C ARG A 43 -15.79 4.58 9.05
N LEU A 44 -14.89 4.57 8.07
CA LEU A 44 -15.20 4.96 6.71
C LEU A 44 -16.23 4.02 6.06
N ARG A 45 -16.10 2.70 6.27
CA ARG A 45 -17.09 1.70 5.81
C ARG A 45 -18.44 1.85 6.48
N ARG A 46 -18.51 2.31 7.73
CA ARG A 46 -19.78 2.50 8.45
C ARG A 46 -20.52 3.77 8.03
N LYS A 47 -19.82 4.73 7.42
CA LYS A 47 -20.38 6.01 6.99
C LYS A 47 -20.92 5.97 5.55
N ARG A 48 -20.86 4.81 4.88
CA ARG A 48 -21.28 4.61 3.49
C ARG A 48 -22.49 3.70 3.43
#